data_AF-A0AAX1ZGU0-F1
#
_entry.id   AF-A0AAX1ZGU0-F1
#
_cell.length_a   1.000
_cell.length_b   1.000
_cell.length_c   1.000
_cell.angle_alpha   90.00
_cell.angle_beta   90.00
_cell.angle_gamma   90.00
#
_symmetry.space_group_name_H-M   'P 1'
#
loop_
_entity.id
_entity.type
_entity.pdbx_description
1 polymer ?
#
loop_
_entity_poly.entity_id
_entity_poly.type
_entity_poly.pdbx_seq_one_letter_code
_entity_poly.pdbx_strand_id
1 'polypeptide(L)' 'MGYQKIVVPADGDKITVKADLSLNVPNHPIIPFIEGDGIGVDITPAMKKVVDAAILKAYG' A
#
# COMPACT_ATOMS: atom_id res chain seq x y z
N MET A 1 -19.07 -7.03 -7.77
CA MET A 1 -18.33 -6.07 -8.61
C MET A 1 -16.85 -6.39 -8.45
N GLY A 2 -16.25 -7.12 -9.40
CA GLY A 2 -14.84 -7.52 -9.35
C GLY A 2 -13.99 -6.63 -10.25
N TYR A 3 -12.71 -6.48 -9.92
CA TYR A 3 -11.75 -5.85 -10.83
C TYR A 3 -11.33 -6.86 -11.90
N GLN A 4 -11.09 -6.40 -13.13
CA GLN A 4 -10.68 -7.29 -14.22
C GLN A 4 -9.20 -7.70 -14.13
N LYS A 5 -8.34 -6.80 -13.61
CA LYS A 5 -6.87 -6.95 -13.63
C LYS A 5 -6.20 -6.67 -12.29
N ILE A 6 -6.99 -6.45 -11.23
CA ILE A 6 -6.47 -6.10 -9.91
C ILE A 6 -6.89 -7.22 -8.97
N VAL A 7 -5.90 -7.79 -8.29
CA VAL A 7 -6.12 -8.72 -7.18
C VAL A 7 -6.01 -7.90 -5.91
N VAL A 8 -7.12 -7.75 -5.19
CA VAL A 8 -7.11 -7.12 -3.88
C VAL A 8 -6.53 -8.13 -2.89
N PRO A 9 -5.54 -7.76 -2.06
CA PRO A 9 -5.04 -8.63 -1.01
C PRO A 9 -6.18 -9.11 -0.09
N ALA A 10 -6.14 -10.38 0.29
CA ALA A 10 -7.10 -10.94 1.26
C ALA A 10 -6.86 -10.39 2.67
N ASP A 11 -5.59 -10.11 2.99
CA ASP A 11 -5.16 -9.53 4.26
C ASP A 11 -4.92 -8.03 4.09
N GLY A 12 -5.66 -7.24 4.85
CA GLY A 12 -5.54 -5.78 4.90
C GLY A 12 -6.87 -5.06 4.74
N ASP A 13 -6.90 -3.82 5.22
CA ASP A 13 -8.09 -2.99 5.28
C ASP A 13 -7.96 -1.71 4.43
N LYS A 14 -9.08 -1.25 3.87
CA LYS A 14 -9.12 -0.04 3.06
C LYS A 14 -9.01 1.21 3.95
N ILE A 15 -8.16 2.16 3.54
CA ILE A 15 -8.16 3.53 4.10
C ILE A 15 -9.48 4.22 3.73
N THR A 16 -10.14 4.82 4.72
CA THR A 16 -11.42 5.51 4.52
C THR A 16 -11.30 7.00 4.86
N VAL A 17 -12.11 7.82 4.20
CA VAL A 17 -12.19 9.27 4.45
C VAL A 17 -13.44 9.53 5.28
N LYS A 18 -13.30 10.25 6.40
CA LYS A 18 -14.42 10.65 7.26
C LYS A 18 -15.13 11.89 6.70
N ALA A 19 -16.29 12.22 7.27
CA ALA A 19 -17.08 13.38 6.84
C ALA A 19 -16.35 14.73 6.99
N ASP A 20 -15.41 14.83 7.95
CA ASP A 20 -14.55 15.99 8.18
C ASP A 20 -13.27 16.00 7.32
N LEU A 21 -13.20 15.12 6.32
CA LEU A 21 -12.05 14.90 5.43
C LEU A 21 -10.80 14.31 6.10
N SER A 22 -10.84 13.98 7.39
CA SER A 22 -9.75 13.24 8.04
C SER A 22 -9.70 11.78 7.54
N LEU A 23 -8.51 11.19 7.56
CA LEU A 23 -8.32 9.80 7.17
C LEU A 23 -8.47 8.87 8.37
N ASN A 24 -9.22 7.79 8.19
CA ASN A 24 -9.15 6.62 9.05
C ASN A 24 -8.21 5.60 8.39
N VAL A 25 -6.99 5.50 8.92
CA VAL A 25 -5.94 4.60 8.43
C VAL A 25 -5.83 3.41 9.40
N PRO A 26 -6.18 2.19 8.99
CA PRO A 26 -6.05 0.99 9.83
C PRO A 26 -4.58 0.59 9.99
N ASN A 27 -4.29 -0.31 10.94
CA ASN A 27 -2.92 -0.78 11.20
C ASN A 27 -2.34 -1.57 10.01
N HIS A 28 -3.17 -2.32 9.28
CA HIS A 28 -2.77 -3.09 8.10
C HIS A 28 -3.45 -2.51 6.84
N PRO A 29 -3.05 -1.32 6.36
CA PRO A 29 -3.72 -0.68 5.25
C PRO A 29 -3.33 -1.29 3.90
N ILE A 30 -4.30 -1.40 2.98
CA ILE A 30 -4.03 -1.72 1.57
C ILE A 30 -3.54 -0.45 0.87
N ILE A 31 -2.29 -0.47 0.39
CA ILE A 31 -1.67 0.63 -0.38
C ILE A 31 -1.47 0.18 -1.84
N PRO A 32 -2.26 0.70 -2.79
CA PRO A 32 -2.00 0.46 -4.21
C PRO A 32 -0.70 1.12 -4.66
N PHE A 33 0.04 0.45 -5.54
CA PHE A 33 1.20 1.02 -6.22
C PHE A 33 1.17 0.69 -7.71
N ILE A 34 1.87 1.49 -8.50
CA ILE A 34 2.13 1.24 -9.92
C ILE A 34 3.64 1.24 -10.08
N GLU A 35 4.20 0.20 -10.68
CA GLU A 35 5.64 0.06 -10.87
C GLU A 35 6.24 1.18 -11.74
N GLY A 36 5.48 1.62 -12.75
CA GLY A 36 5.92 2.61 -13.72
C GLY A 36 6.79 2.00 -14.83
N ASP A 37 7.24 2.84 -15.75
CA ASP A 37 8.07 2.43 -16.89
C ASP A 37 9.58 2.59 -16.60
N GLY A 38 10.42 2.08 -17.50
CA GLY A 38 11.87 2.26 -17.45
C GLY A 38 12.49 1.67 -16.18
N ILE A 39 13.18 2.50 -15.39
CA ILE A 39 13.83 2.07 -14.13
C ILE A 39 12.82 1.77 -12.99
N GLY A 40 11.51 1.94 -13.23
CA GLY A 40 10.46 1.60 -12.26
C GLY A 40 10.57 0.17 -11.72
N VAL A 41 10.96 -0.77 -12.61
CA VAL A 41 11.20 -2.18 -12.29
C VAL A 41 12.35 -2.38 -11.28
N ASP A 42 13.31 -1.47 -11.23
CA ASP A 42 14.44 -1.52 -10.30
C ASP A 42 14.12 -0.79 -8.99
N ILE A 43 13.47 0.38 -9.09
CA ILE A 43 13.25 1.27 -7.94
C ILE A 43 12.07 0.82 -7.08
N THR A 44 10.96 0.39 -7.68
CA THR A 44 9.75 0.04 -6.93
C THR A 44 9.99 -1.12 -5.96
N PRO A 45 10.66 -2.23 -6.34
CA PRO A 45 10.98 -3.30 -5.40
C PRO A 45 11.92 -2.85 -4.28
N ALA A 46 12.88 -1.98 -4.58
CA ALA A 46 13.80 -1.43 -3.57
C ALA A 46 13.06 -0.53 -2.57
N MET A 47 12.20 0.37 -3.05
CA MET A 47 11.35 1.23 -2.22
C MET A 47 10.48 0.41 -1.27
N LYS A 48 9.79 -0.61 -1.79
CA LYS A 48 8.94 -1.48 -0.96
C LYS A 48 9.72 -2.12 0.20
N LYS A 49 10.89 -2.68 -0.07
CA LYS A 49 11.75 -3.29 0.96
C LYS A 49 12.14 -2.31 2.06
N VAL A 50 12.45 -1.06 1.69
CA VAL A 50 12.81 -0.02 2.66
C VAL A 50 11.61 0.36 3.53
N VAL A 51 10.44 0.56 2.93
CA VAL A 51 9.21 0.90 3.66
C VAL A 51 8.81 -0.23 4.62
N ASP A 52 8.82 -1.49 4.15
CA ASP A 52 8.49 -2.65 4.97
C ASP A 52 9.43 -2.77 6.18
N ALA A 53 10.75 -2.59 5.97
CA ALA A 53 11.73 -2.64 7.03
C ALA A 53 11.59 -1.46 8.03
N ALA A 54 11.25 -0.27 7.55
CA ALA A 54 11.03 0.89 8.41
C ALA A 54 9.80 0.71 9.32
N ILE A 55 8.70 0.16 8.79
CA ILE A 55 7.49 -0.14 9.56
C ILE A 55 7.80 -1.21 10.62
N LEU A 56 8.45 -2.31 10.21
CA LEU A 56 8.85 -3.37 11.14
C LEU A 56 9.74 -2.82 12.25
N LYS A 57 10.69 -1.92 11.92
CA LYS A 57 11.59 -1.33 12.91
C LYS A 57 10.88 -0.38 13.90
N ALA A 58 9.86 0.34 13.45
CA ALA A 58 9.18 1.34 14.26
C ALA A 58 8.05 0.74 15.13
N TYR A 59 7.40 -0.32 14.66
CA TYR A 59 6.16 -0.84 15.25
C TYR A 59 6.13 -2.35 15.50
N GLY A 60 7.15 -3.10 15.08
CA GLY A 60 7.27 -4.55 15.27
C GLY A 60 8.16 -4.99 16.43
#